data_AF-A0A7V9N8Q9-F1
#
_entry.id   AF-A0A7V9N8Q9-F1
#
_cell.length_a   1.000
_cell.length_b   1.000
_cell.length_c   1.000
_cell.angle_alpha   90.00
_cell.angle_beta   90.00
_cell.angle_gamma   90.00
#
_symmetry.space_group_name_H-M   'P 1'
#
loop_
_entity.id
_entity.type
_entity.pdbx_description
1 polymer ?
#
loop_
_entity_poly.entity_id
_entity_poly.type
_entity_poly.pdbx_seq_one_letter_code
_entity_poly.pdbx_strand_id
1 'polypeptide(L)'
;MNTMAVHSSRRVDAEQRFRELMEQFDAPYDTASELAKLRDSVNMYEARYGMPSERIHDAIDAGELIEDRDVGHWIFKYEILRSVEEK
;
A
#
# COMPACT_ATOMS: atom_id res chain seq x y z
N MET A 1 4.56 6.73 44.72
CA MET A 1 5.13 7.33 43.50
C MET A 1 5.41 6.19 42.53
N ASN A 2 4.66 6.09 41.44
CA ASN A 2 4.96 5.13 40.37
C ASN A 2 4.67 5.82 39.04
N THR A 3 5.73 6.27 38.39
CA THR A 3 5.75 6.78 37.01
C THR A 3 5.43 5.63 36.07
N MET A 4 4.17 5.48 35.66
CA MET A 4 3.86 4.65 34.49
C MET A 4 4.12 5.46 33.23
N ALA A 5 5.03 4.90 32.44
CA ALA A 5 5.60 5.48 31.25
C ALA A 5 4.54 5.91 30.24
N VAL A 6 4.66 7.18 29.85
CA VAL A 6 4.14 7.76 28.61
C VAL A 6 4.52 6.83 27.45
N HIS A 7 3.58 6.01 26.97
CA HIS A 7 3.73 5.34 25.68
C HIS A 7 3.23 6.28 24.59
N SER A 8 4.04 7.30 24.35
CA SER A 8 4.02 8.07 23.11
C SER A 8 4.80 7.28 22.06
N SER A 9 4.11 6.88 20.99
CA SER A 9 4.59 6.64 19.61
C SER A 9 3.63 5.64 18.94
N ARG A 10 2.56 6.07 18.26
CA ARG A 10 2.54 6.51 16.84
C ARG A 10 3.46 5.63 15.97
N ARG A 11 2.86 4.85 15.07
CA ARG A 11 3.42 3.76 14.22
C ARG A 11 3.19 2.36 14.78
N VAL A 12 1.95 1.90 14.77
CA VAL A 12 1.76 0.49 14.40
C VAL A 12 2.11 0.49 12.92
N ASP A 13 3.30 -0.02 12.59
CA ASP A 13 3.90 0.04 11.26
C ASP A 13 2.86 -0.39 10.23
N ALA A 14 2.61 0.48 9.25
CA ALA A 14 1.71 0.16 8.14
C ALA A 14 2.07 -1.19 7.53
N GLU A 15 3.37 -1.51 7.50
CA GLU A 15 3.95 -2.80 7.09
C GLU A 15 3.51 -3.99 7.95
N GLN A 16 3.37 -3.81 9.27
CA GLN A 16 2.93 -4.89 10.15
C GLN A 16 1.43 -5.16 9.99
N ARG A 17 0.63 -4.10 9.88
CA ARG A 17 -0.80 -4.23 9.53
C ARG A 17 -1.00 -4.80 8.14
N PHE A 18 -0.13 -4.43 7.22
CA PHE A 18 -0.09 -4.94 5.86
C PHE A 18 0.16 -6.44 5.85
N ARG A 19 1.18 -6.89 6.60
CA ARG A 19 1.51 -8.30 6.75
C ARG A 19 0.37 -9.11 7.37
N GLU A 20 -0.25 -8.60 8.44
CA GLU A 20 -1.40 -9.24 9.10
C GLU A 20 -2.64 -9.32 8.19
N LEU A 21 -2.89 -8.29 7.36
CA LEU A 21 -3.97 -8.30 6.36
C LEU A 21 -3.70 -9.34 5.26
N MET A 22 -2.45 -9.47 4.83
CA MET A 22 -2.05 -10.46 3.82
C MET A 22 -2.13 -11.90 4.36
N GLU A 23 -1.84 -12.11 5.65
CA GLU A 23 -1.90 -13.42 6.31
C GLU A 23 -3.34 -13.91 6.53
N GLN A 24 -4.32 -13.00 6.66
CA GLN A 24 -5.75 -13.37 6.70
C GLN A 24 -6.31 -13.84 5.35
N PHE A 25 -5.60 -13.57 4.24
CA PHE A 25 -6.02 -13.95 2.89
C PHE A 25 -5.59 -15.37 2.49
N ASP A 26 -5.04 -16.17 3.43
CA ASP A 26 -4.53 -17.56 3.23
C ASP A 26 -5.65 -18.63 3.04
N ALA A 27 -6.74 -18.26 2.36
CA ALA A 27 -7.61 -19.22 1.69
C ALA A 27 -6.87 -19.71 0.41
N PRO A 28 -7.23 -20.87 -0.20
CA PRO A 28 -6.59 -21.33 -1.44
C PRO A 28 -6.90 -20.36 -2.59
N TYR A 29 -6.13 -19.29 -2.63
CA TYR A 29 -6.24 -18.15 -3.52
C TYR A 29 -5.53 -18.54 -4.81
N ASP A 30 -6.22 -18.46 -5.94
CA ASP A 30 -5.57 -18.53 -7.25
C ASP A 30 -4.68 -17.30 -7.39
N THR A 31 -3.44 -17.43 -6.92
CA THR A 31 -2.45 -16.35 -6.80
C THR A 31 -2.22 -15.65 -8.14
N ALA A 32 -2.41 -16.34 -9.27
CA ALA A 32 -2.29 -15.75 -10.59
C ALA A 32 -3.49 -14.85 -10.93
N SER A 33 -4.72 -15.28 -10.62
CA SER A 33 -5.94 -14.48 -10.83
C SER A 33 -5.93 -13.21 -9.99
N GLU A 34 -5.45 -13.30 -8.77
CA GLU A 34 -5.45 -12.19 -7.82
C GLU A 34 -4.32 -11.20 -8.11
N LEU A 35 -3.15 -11.70 -8.54
CA LEU A 35 -2.09 -10.87 -9.08
C LEU A 35 -2.54 -10.11 -10.34
N ALA A 36 -3.32 -10.76 -11.24
CA ALA A 36 -3.88 -10.10 -12.41
C ALA A 36 -4.84 -8.95 -12.02
N LYS A 37 -5.77 -9.19 -11.07
CA LYS A 37 -6.68 -8.15 -10.56
C LYS A 37 -5.94 -7.00 -9.87
N LEU A 38 -4.84 -7.31 -9.19
CA LEU A 38 -4.00 -6.33 -8.54
C LEU A 38 -3.27 -5.46 -9.57
N ARG A 39 -2.67 -6.06 -10.61
CA ARG A 39 -2.08 -5.35 -11.75
C ARG A 39 -3.11 -4.47 -12.45
N ASP A 40 -4.30 -4.99 -12.74
CA ASP A 40 -5.37 -4.23 -13.37
C ASP A 40 -5.80 -3.03 -12.51
N SER A 41 -5.87 -3.20 -11.19
CA SER A 41 -6.16 -2.11 -10.27
C SER A 41 -5.08 -1.02 -10.28
N VAL A 42 -3.80 -1.41 -10.29
CA VAL A 42 -2.68 -0.48 -10.36
C VAL A 42 -2.70 0.28 -11.68
N ASN A 43 -2.84 -0.43 -12.80
CA ASN A 43 -2.96 0.15 -14.14
C ASN A 43 -4.12 1.15 -14.25
N MET A 44 -5.26 0.86 -13.62
CA MET A 44 -6.40 1.78 -13.57
C MET A 44 -6.04 3.10 -12.89
N TYR A 45 -5.29 3.06 -11.78
CA TYR A 45 -4.84 4.28 -11.10
C TYR A 45 -3.79 5.03 -11.92
N GLU A 46 -2.82 4.33 -12.50
CA GLU A 46 -1.82 4.94 -13.39
C GLU A 46 -2.48 5.67 -14.56
N ALA A 47 -3.48 5.05 -15.19
CA ALA A 47 -4.25 5.67 -16.26
C ALA A 47 -5.07 6.88 -15.77
N ARG A 48 -5.66 6.79 -14.57
CA ARG A 48 -6.48 7.86 -13.99
C ARG A 48 -5.66 9.10 -13.63
N TYR A 49 -4.48 8.92 -13.06
CA TYR A 49 -3.59 10.00 -12.64
C TYR A 49 -2.56 10.38 -13.71
N GLY A 50 -2.46 9.61 -14.81
CA GLY A 50 -1.54 9.87 -15.90
C GLY A 50 -0.07 9.72 -15.51
N MET A 51 0.21 8.84 -14.55
CA MET A 51 1.51 8.76 -13.88
C MET A 51 1.83 7.31 -13.48
N PRO A 52 3.09 6.86 -13.65
CA PRO A 52 3.49 5.54 -13.18
C PRO A 52 3.52 5.47 -11.65
N SER A 53 3.21 4.30 -11.08
CA SER A 53 3.08 4.10 -9.63
C SER A 53 4.39 4.31 -8.88
N GLU A 54 5.54 4.11 -9.54
CA GLU A 54 6.87 4.38 -8.98
C GLU A 54 7.09 5.85 -8.62
N ARG A 55 6.32 6.79 -9.22
CA ARG A 55 6.46 8.23 -9.01
C ARG A 55 5.51 8.79 -7.95
N ILE A 56 4.65 7.98 -7.33
CA ILE A 56 3.60 8.48 -6.42
C ILE A 56 4.19 9.29 -5.27
N HIS A 57 5.21 8.76 -4.60
CA HIS A 57 5.83 9.43 -3.44
C HIS A 57 6.53 10.73 -3.83
N ASP A 58 7.30 10.72 -4.93
CA ASP A 58 7.95 11.92 -5.46
C ASP A 58 6.93 13.02 -5.82
N ALA A 59 5.79 12.63 -6.41
CA ALA A 59 4.73 13.57 -6.78
C ALA A 59 4.01 14.16 -5.56
N ILE A 60 3.84 13.38 -4.49
CA ILE A 60 3.29 13.88 -3.22
C ILE A 60 4.28 14.86 -2.57
N ASP A 61 5.56 14.50 -2.50
CA ASP A 61 6.61 15.33 -1.91
C ASP A 61 6.81 16.65 -2.67
N ALA A 62 6.68 16.61 -4.01
CA ALA A 62 6.71 17.79 -4.87
C ALA A 62 5.43 18.65 -4.80
N GLY A 63 4.36 18.14 -4.16
CA GLY A 63 3.04 18.80 -4.12
C GLY A 63 2.27 18.75 -5.44
N GLU A 64 2.70 17.91 -6.38
CA GLU A 64 2.03 17.66 -7.68
C GLU A 64 0.82 16.73 -7.52
N LEU A 65 0.83 15.90 -6.47
CA LEU A 65 -0.25 14.97 -6.13
C LEU A 65 -0.68 15.18 -4.67
N ILE A 66 -1.99 15.28 -4.44
CA ILE A 66 -2.55 15.34 -3.09
C ILE A 66 -2.88 13.92 -2.66
N GLU A 67 -2.34 13.48 -1.53
CA GLU A 67 -2.70 12.19 -0.92
C GLU A 67 -4.14 12.24 -0.39
N ASP A 68 -5.06 11.72 -1.20
CA ASP A 68 -6.44 11.46 -0.79
C ASP A 68 -6.67 9.95 -0.60
N ARG A 69 -7.92 9.56 -0.35
CA ARG A 69 -8.26 8.14 -0.15
C ARG A 69 -7.95 7.26 -1.37
N ASP A 70 -8.14 7.79 -2.58
CA ASP A 70 -7.90 7.03 -3.81
C ASP A 70 -6.39 6.86 -4.04
N VAL A 71 -5.60 7.90 -3.79
CA VAL A 71 -4.13 7.83 -3.83
C VAL A 71 -3.60 6.87 -2.75
N GLY A 72 -4.15 6.91 -1.53
CA GLY A 72 -3.78 5.96 -0.47
C GLY A 72 -4.08 4.50 -0.84
N HIS A 73 -5.22 4.23 -1.49
CA HIS A 73 -5.51 2.89 -2.03
C HIS A 73 -4.56 2.49 -3.16
N TRP A 74 -4.16 3.43 -4.01
CA TRP A 74 -3.22 3.17 -5.08
C TRP A 74 -1.84 2.77 -4.54
N ILE A 75 -1.29 3.56 -3.61
CA ILE A 75 -0.02 3.26 -2.92
C ILE A 75 -0.08 1.86 -2.30
N PHE A 76 -1.14 1.58 -1.53
CA PHE A 76 -1.31 0.28 -0.88
C PHE A 76 -1.29 -0.87 -1.90
N LYS A 77 -2.03 -0.76 -3.00
CA LYS A 77 -2.08 -1.80 -4.04
C LYS A 77 -0.74 -1.97 -4.76
N TYR A 78 -0.05 -0.88 -5.06
CA TYR A 78 1.26 -0.92 -5.70
C TYR A 78 2.32 -1.57 -4.81
N GLU A 79 2.32 -1.25 -3.51
CA GLU A 79 3.21 -1.88 -2.52
C GLU A 79 2.98 -3.39 -2.41
N ILE A 80 1.72 -3.86 -2.47
CA ILE A 80 1.42 -5.30 -2.57
C ILE A 80 2.07 -5.88 -3.82
N LEU A 81 1.83 -5.24 -4.96
CA LEU A 81 2.25 -5.74 -6.26
C LEU A 81 3.78 -5.90 -6.30
N ARG A 82 4.49 -4.85 -5.88
CA ARG A 82 5.95 -4.86 -5.78
C ARG A 82 6.46 -5.97 -4.87
N SER A 83 5.85 -6.14 -3.69
CA SER A 83 6.26 -7.19 -2.73
C SER A 83 6.08 -8.62 -3.24
N VAL A 84 5.17 -8.83 -4.19
CA VAL A 84 4.91 -10.14 -4.82
C VAL A 84 5.81 -10.36 -6.03
N GLU A 85 6.08 -9.31 -6.82
CA GLU A 85 6.87 -9.40 -8.06
C GLU A 85 8.38 -9.37 -7.84
N GLU A 86 8.88 -8.74 -6.78
CA GLU A 86 10.31 -8.65 -6.46
C GLU A 86 10.85 -9.84 -5.62
N LYS A 87 10.05 -10.88 -5.40
CA LYS A 87 10.47 -12.14 -4.77
C LYS A 87 11.22 -13.05 -5.74
#